data_AF-A0A0K1E8D1-F1
#
_entry.id   AF-A0A0K1E8D1-F1
#
_cell.length_a   1.000
_cell.length_b   1.000
_cell.length_c   1.000
_cell.angle_alpha   90.00
_cell.angle_beta   90.00
_cell.angle_gamma   90.00
#
_symmetry.space_group_name_H-M   'P 1'
#
loop_
_entity.id
_entity.type
_entity.pdbx_description
1 polymer ?
#
loop_
_entity_poly.entity_id
_entity_poly.type
_entity_poly.pdbx_seq_one_letter_code
_entity_poly.pdbx_strand_id
1 'polypeptide(L)'
;MMGVAALVAGLLALLGPGLVIRWVLIPLGLARLAFHATSLADWVFAADRRGGAVLAGAWALSRSRRHDEDTAAWLEEKLVATVPWVDPDELAKAALGEAEPVVVRMIAPLRGAGIAALALLTAHRGDRAGARALFESLSFLDERACPSVARQVATRWLAAEAASRGDWERVAALCPVRLWQSGDARLLGAVARRLLAGAEGASDLPLWLYWLMAPHHAATLPLVRRALGPRFERDEPAASPELHAVPVVEGDLWGRAVALHATTLLKGDGGVSGEDLRRLGGAWDAVFDEDAAVAEVRVRAQAIGATRAEVAVAAMRGAVIEDMVSLIRGAGIPRAAWEDLGETLSRSHRRLRDELLAELELIAGRLRERVDEARELPAPDEWRAWMALRARYEEAASLAGMELRRLAFPKVNSDVCHLAVWLFNQRGQRALSNGMFRWLLAEAEAVGDERAAELARKNLDCGV
;
A
#
# COMPACT_ATOMS: atom_id res chain seq x y z
N MET A 1 35.47 38.32 -12.81
CA MET A 1 34.92 37.17 -12.06
C MET A 1 33.49 36.79 -12.43
N MET A 2 32.54 37.72 -12.61
CA MET A 2 31.15 37.38 -12.98
C MET A 2 30.99 36.59 -14.28
N GLY A 3 31.78 36.89 -15.33
CA GLY A 3 31.67 36.19 -16.62
C GLY A 3 32.03 34.70 -16.58
N VAL A 4 33.04 34.31 -15.78
CA VAL A 4 33.46 32.91 -15.64
C VAL A 4 32.42 32.09 -14.87
N ALA A 5 31.83 32.66 -13.81
CA ALA A 5 30.76 32.00 -13.06
C ALA A 5 29.51 31.78 -13.92
N ALA A 6 29.12 32.76 -14.73
CA ALA A 6 28.00 32.63 -15.66
C ALA A 6 28.27 31.57 -16.75
N LEU A 7 29.49 31.54 -17.29
CA LEU A 7 29.90 30.53 -18.28
C LEU A 7 29.88 29.12 -17.67
N VAL A 8 30.44 28.93 -16.47
CA VAL A 8 30.44 27.63 -15.76
C VAL A 8 29.02 27.20 -15.40
N ALA A 9 28.16 28.11 -14.97
CA ALA A 9 26.75 27.81 -14.70
C ALA A 9 26.00 27.38 -15.98
N GLY A 10 26.24 28.07 -17.10
CA GLY A 10 25.69 27.68 -18.41
C GLY A 10 26.20 26.31 -18.86
N LEU A 11 27.50 26.04 -18.70
CA LEU A 11 28.11 24.76 -19.05
C LEU A 11 27.59 23.62 -18.16
N LEU A 12 27.41 23.85 -16.86
CA LEU A 12 26.82 22.87 -15.93
C LEU A 12 25.34 22.59 -16.24
N ALA A 13 24.59 23.61 -16.67
CA ALA A 13 23.21 23.42 -17.12
C ALA A 13 23.14 22.58 -18.41
N LEU A 14 24.10 22.74 -19.32
CA LEU A 14 24.22 21.97 -20.56
C LEU A 14 24.75 20.54 -20.34
N LEU A 15 25.80 20.38 -19.54
CA LEU A 15 26.51 19.11 -19.34
C LEU A 15 25.93 18.26 -18.21
N GLY A 16 25.16 18.86 -17.30
CA GLY A 16 24.62 18.19 -16.13
C GLY A 16 23.23 18.69 -15.75
N PRO A 17 22.23 18.66 -16.66
CA PRO A 17 20.87 19.12 -16.36
C PRO A 17 20.30 18.45 -15.10
N GLY A 18 20.67 17.18 -14.83
CA GLY A 18 20.28 16.46 -13.62
C GLY A 18 20.73 17.14 -12.32
N LEU A 19 21.88 17.80 -12.28
CA LEU A 19 22.34 18.55 -11.10
C LEU A 19 21.48 19.80 -10.88
N VAL A 20 21.20 20.55 -11.96
CA VAL A 20 20.33 21.74 -11.89
C VAL A 20 18.92 21.36 -11.45
N ILE A 21 18.35 20.29 -12.02
CA ILE A 21 17.02 19.80 -11.65
C ILE A 21 17.00 19.41 -10.16
N ARG A 22 17.97 18.61 -9.71
CA ARG A 22 18.00 18.05 -8.35
C ARG A 22 18.32 19.08 -7.26
N TRP A 23 19.22 20.01 -7.53
CA TRP A 23 19.74 20.94 -6.51
C TRP A 23 19.12 22.32 -6.58
N VAL A 24 18.47 22.68 -7.69
CA VAL A 24 17.88 24.01 -7.89
C VAL A 24 16.37 23.91 -8.11
N LEU A 25 15.92 23.27 -9.19
CA LEU A 25 14.51 23.33 -9.59
C LEU A 25 13.57 22.60 -8.62
N ILE A 26 13.95 21.40 -8.16
CA ILE A 26 13.15 20.63 -7.21
C ILE A 26 13.08 21.32 -5.83
N PRO A 27 14.19 21.75 -5.20
CA PRO A 27 14.12 22.45 -3.92
C PRO A 27 13.36 23.78 -3.95
N LEU A 28 13.37 24.49 -5.09
CA LEU A 28 12.62 25.73 -5.27
C LEU A 28 11.14 25.51 -5.62
N GLY A 29 10.72 24.27 -5.84
CA GLY A 29 9.34 23.94 -6.18
C GLY A 29 8.89 24.34 -7.58
N LEU A 30 9.83 24.49 -8.53
CA LEU A 30 9.56 24.95 -9.89
C LEU A 30 9.13 23.79 -10.80
N ALA A 31 7.93 23.27 -10.58
CA ALA A 31 7.43 22.02 -11.19
C ALA A 31 7.47 21.99 -12.73
N ARG A 32 6.93 23.00 -13.42
CA ARG A 32 6.92 23.04 -14.89
C ARG A 32 8.33 23.11 -15.49
N LEU A 33 9.22 23.89 -14.87
CA LEU A 33 10.62 23.98 -15.30
C LEU A 33 11.37 22.66 -15.07
N ALA A 34 11.14 22.00 -13.92
CA ALA A 34 11.73 20.69 -13.65
C ALA A 34 11.27 19.64 -14.67
N PHE A 35 10.00 19.65 -15.06
CA PHE A 35 9.48 18.80 -16.14
C PHE A 35 10.21 19.06 -17.47
N HIS A 36 10.24 20.32 -17.93
CA HIS A 36 10.85 20.64 -19.22
C HIS A 36 12.35 20.37 -19.24
N ALA A 37 13.09 20.75 -18.19
CA ALA A 37 14.51 20.47 -18.09
C ALA A 37 14.80 18.96 -18.10
N THR A 38 13.96 18.15 -17.43
CA THR A 38 14.12 16.69 -17.42
C THR A 38 13.75 16.08 -18.77
N SER A 39 12.76 16.64 -19.49
CA SER A 39 12.38 16.16 -20.82
C SER A 39 13.49 16.34 -21.88
N LEU A 40 14.45 17.22 -21.64
CA LEU A 40 15.64 17.41 -22.46
C LEU A 40 16.83 16.54 -22.01
N ALA A 41 16.75 15.94 -20.81
CA ALA A 41 17.82 15.18 -20.18
C ALA A 41 17.61 13.67 -20.38
N ASP A 42 17.95 13.18 -21.57
CA ASP A 42 17.62 11.83 -22.04
C ASP A 42 18.24 10.67 -21.23
N TRP A 43 19.34 10.89 -20.51
CA TRP A 43 20.18 9.78 -20.03
C TRP A 43 19.71 9.16 -18.71
N VAL A 44 19.19 9.95 -17.77
CA VAL A 44 18.82 9.46 -16.41
C VAL A 44 17.57 8.59 -16.45
N PHE A 45 16.66 8.87 -17.38
CA PHE A 45 15.37 8.19 -17.51
C PHE A 45 15.25 7.51 -18.87
N ALA A 46 16.34 6.99 -19.44
CA ALA A 46 16.32 6.40 -20.79
C ALA A 46 15.19 5.37 -20.99
N ALA A 47 14.89 4.57 -19.96
CA ALA A 47 13.82 3.59 -19.98
C ALA A 47 12.40 4.16 -19.77
N ASP A 48 12.24 5.37 -19.25
CA ASP A 48 10.95 6.01 -18.96
C ASP A 48 11.08 7.53 -19.01
N ARG A 49 11.46 8.09 -20.16
CA ARG A 49 11.83 9.51 -20.28
C ARG A 49 10.69 10.43 -19.85
N ARG A 50 9.49 10.09 -20.32
CA ARG A 50 8.27 10.82 -20.03
C ARG A 50 7.87 10.71 -18.56
N GLY A 51 7.80 9.49 -18.01
CA GLY A 51 7.51 9.29 -16.60
C GLY A 51 8.55 9.97 -15.71
N GLY A 52 9.82 9.98 -16.13
CA GLY A 52 10.91 10.71 -15.48
C GLY A 52 10.69 12.22 -15.44
N ALA A 53 10.26 12.81 -16.55
CA ALA A 53 9.94 14.24 -16.61
C ALA A 53 8.76 14.60 -15.70
N VAL A 54 7.68 13.81 -15.72
CA VAL A 54 6.54 14.01 -14.82
C VAL A 54 6.97 13.81 -13.36
N LEU A 55 7.78 12.79 -13.07
CA LEU A 55 8.31 12.53 -11.73
C LEU A 55 9.09 13.73 -11.19
N ALA A 56 9.98 14.32 -12.00
CA ALA A 56 10.72 15.51 -11.60
C ALA A 56 9.79 16.71 -11.33
N GLY A 57 8.77 16.90 -12.18
CA GLY A 57 7.74 17.93 -11.98
C GLY A 57 6.94 17.72 -10.70
N ALA A 58 6.44 16.50 -10.46
CA ALA A 58 5.68 16.14 -9.26
C ALA A 58 6.54 16.24 -7.99
N TRP A 59 7.82 15.88 -8.08
CA TRP A 59 8.76 16.01 -6.97
C TRP A 59 9.02 17.49 -6.63
N ALA A 60 9.24 18.34 -7.63
CA ALA A 60 9.30 19.78 -7.41
C ALA A 60 7.98 20.32 -6.82
N LEU A 61 6.82 19.91 -7.36
CA LEU A 61 5.51 20.33 -6.83
C LEU A 61 5.35 19.98 -5.35
N SER A 62 5.80 18.80 -4.91
CA SER A 62 5.78 18.39 -3.49
C SER A 62 6.66 19.25 -2.56
N ARG A 63 7.60 20.04 -3.12
CA ARG A 63 8.44 21.00 -2.38
C ARG A 63 7.90 22.42 -2.43
N SER A 64 6.91 22.69 -3.27
CA SER A 64 6.26 23.99 -3.32
C SER A 64 5.50 24.25 -2.01
N ARG A 65 5.49 25.50 -1.55
CA ARG A 65 4.77 25.89 -0.33
C ARG A 65 3.26 26.08 -0.57
N ARG A 66 2.85 26.17 -1.82
CA ARG A 66 1.47 26.43 -2.24
C ARG A 66 0.89 25.15 -2.81
N HIS A 67 -0.33 24.81 -2.42
CA HIS A 67 -1.09 23.77 -3.10
C HIS A 67 -1.49 24.32 -4.48
N ASP A 68 -1.05 23.66 -5.56
CA ASP A 68 -1.25 24.09 -6.95
C ASP A 68 -1.81 22.92 -7.74
N GLU A 69 -3.14 22.78 -7.66
CA GLU A 69 -3.89 21.70 -8.30
C GLU A 69 -3.85 21.80 -9.83
N ASP A 70 -3.76 23.01 -10.39
CA ASP A 70 -3.66 23.21 -11.84
C ASP A 70 -2.37 22.60 -12.39
N THR A 71 -1.26 22.78 -11.68
CA THR A 71 0.01 22.13 -12.04
C THR A 71 -0.03 20.63 -11.81
N ALA A 72 -0.72 20.14 -10.78
CA ALA A 72 -0.91 18.69 -10.56
C ALA A 72 -1.72 18.05 -11.71
N ALA A 73 -2.84 18.65 -12.09
CA ALA A 73 -3.69 18.20 -13.19
C ALA A 73 -2.94 18.22 -14.53
N TRP A 74 -2.16 19.29 -14.79
CA TRP A 74 -1.30 19.36 -15.97
C TRP A 74 -0.27 18.23 -16.02
N LEU A 75 0.36 17.88 -14.88
CA LEU A 75 1.29 16.76 -14.80
C LEU A 75 0.61 15.40 -15.05
N GLU A 76 -0.60 15.19 -14.54
CA GLU A 76 -1.38 13.97 -14.82
C GLU A 76 -1.78 13.88 -16.29
N GLU A 77 -2.19 14.98 -16.91
CA GLU A 77 -2.45 15.04 -18.36
C GLU A 77 -1.18 14.62 -19.13
N LYS A 78 0.01 15.05 -18.67
CA LYS A 78 1.29 14.60 -19.24
C LYS A 78 1.60 13.14 -18.95
N LEU A 79 0.90 12.40 -18.08
CA LEU A 79 1.00 10.93 -17.99
C LEU A 79 0.07 10.22 -18.98
N VAL A 80 -1.07 10.82 -19.33
CA VAL A 80 -2.10 10.20 -20.16
C VAL A 80 -2.00 10.57 -21.66
N ALA A 81 -1.38 11.70 -22.00
CA ALA A 81 -1.18 12.14 -23.39
C ALA A 81 -0.73 11.00 -24.33
N THR A 82 -1.18 11.04 -25.58
CA THR A 82 -0.76 10.08 -26.60
C THR A 82 0.57 10.51 -27.23
N VAL A 83 1.33 9.55 -27.71
CA VAL A 83 2.58 9.80 -28.45
C VAL A 83 2.30 9.45 -29.91
N PRO A 84 2.70 10.32 -30.86
CA PRO A 84 2.74 9.94 -32.27
C PRO A 84 3.67 8.74 -32.41
N TRP A 85 3.14 7.63 -32.91
CA TRP A 85 3.93 6.45 -33.21
C TRP A 85 3.78 6.11 -34.69
N VAL A 86 4.90 5.72 -35.28
CA VAL A 86 4.97 5.22 -36.64
C VAL A 86 5.51 3.82 -36.55
N ASP A 87 4.83 2.88 -37.22
CA ASP A 87 5.30 1.51 -37.31
C ASP A 87 6.70 1.49 -37.94
N PRO A 88 7.71 0.84 -37.33
CA PRO A 88 9.04 0.74 -37.91
C PRO A 88 9.05 0.25 -39.36
N ASP A 89 8.16 -0.68 -39.72
CA ASP A 89 8.05 -1.20 -41.08
C ASP A 89 7.44 -0.17 -42.02
N GLU A 90 6.45 0.60 -41.57
CA GLU A 90 5.89 1.73 -42.33
C GLU A 90 6.90 2.88 -42.46
N LEU A 91 7.72 3.13 -41.44
CA LEU A 91 8.80 4.10 -41.50
C LEU A 91 9.88 3.66 -42.51
N ALA A 92 10.18 2.35 -42.57
CA ALA A 92 11.10 1.78 -43.54
C ALA A 92 10.56 1.87 -44.99
N LYS A 93 9.28 1.53 -45.20
CA LYS A 93 8.60 1.72 -46.51
C LYS A 93 8.55 3.19 -46.92
N ALA A 94 8.26 4.08 -45.97
CA ALA A 94 8.29 5.52 -46.21
C ALA A 94 9.68 6.03 -46.59
N ALA A 95 10.74 5.51 -45.96
CA ALA A 95 12.11 5.83 -46.31
C ALA A 95 12.48 5.35 -47.73
N LEU A 96 11.82 4.33 -48.25
CA LEU A 96 11.96 3.83 -49.63
C LEU A 96 11.05 4.55 -50.64
N GLY A 97 10.20 5.48 -50.20
CA GLY A 97 9.23 6.18 -51.05
C GLY A 97 8.04 5.33 -51.49
N GLU A 98 7.81 4.17 -50.84
CA GLU A 98 6.74 3.24 -51.20
C GLU A 98 5.37 3.65 -50.64
N ALA A 99 5.34 4.36 -49.51
CA ALA A 99 4.11 4.81 -48.86
C ALA A 99 4.36 6.03 -47.94
N GLU A 100 3.31 6.81 -47.64
CA GLU A 100 3.37 7.78 -46.54
C GLU A 100 3.21 7.07 -45.19
N PRO A 101 4.00 7.43 -44.16
CA PRO A 101 3.93 6.77 -42.87
C PRO A 101 2.61 7.08 -42.16
N VAL A 102 1.84 6.03 -41.83
CA VAL A 102 0.63 6.18 -41.03
C VAL A 102 1.02 6.45 -39.58
N VAL A 103 0.81 7.69 -39.12
CA VAL A 103 1.04 8.08 -37.73
C VAL A 103 -0.16 7.67 -36.88
N VAL A 104 -0.02 6.61 -36.10
CA VAL A 104 -1.03 6.19 -35.12
C VAL A 104 -0.73 6.87 -33.78
N ARG A 105 -1.76 7.42 -33.13
CA ARG A 105 -1.62 7.92 -31.76
C ARG A 105 -1.70 6.74 -30.79
N MET A 106 -0.55 6.31 -30.29
CA MET A 106 -0.51 5.29 -29.23
C MET A 106 -0.47 5.93 -27.86
N ILE A 107 -1.10 5.27 -26.89
CA ILE A 107 -0.96 5.65 -25.48
C ILE A 107 0.44 5.25 -25.05
N ALA A 108 1.19 6.18 -24.46
CA ALA A 108 2.52 5.85 -23.95
C ALA A 108 2.43 4.75 -22.89
N PRO A 109 3.38 3.80 -22.87
CA PRO A 109 3.43 2.80 -21.81
C PRO A 109 3.70 3.48 -20.47
N LEU A 110 2.85 3.22 -19.48
CA LEU A 110 3.10 3.63 -18.11
C LEU A 110 4.19 2.73 -17.50
N ARG A 111 5.22 3.36 -16.96
CA ARG A 111 6.41 2.72 -16.40
C ARG A 111 6.69 3.24 -14.99
N GLY A 112 7.76 2.76 -14.37
CA GLY A 112 7.99 2.97 -12.94
C GLY A 112 8.19 4.43 -12.52
N ALA A 113 8.78 5.29 -13.36
CA ALA A 113 8.87 6.72 -13.03
C ALA A 113 7.51 7.40 -13.15
N GLY A 114 6.69 7.02 -14.13
CA GLY A 114 5.30 7.46 -14.25
C GLY A 114 4.44 7.07 -13.02
N ILE A 115 4.55 5.84 -12.53
CA ILE A 115 3.85 5.39 -11.32
C ILE A 115 4.35 6.13 -10.07
N ALA A 116 5.66 6.35 -9.94
CA ALA A 116 6.20 7.17 -8.85
C ALA A 116 5.71 8.63 -8.90
N ALA A 117 5.56 9.20 -10.11
CA ALA A 117 4.99 10.52 -10.29
C ALA A 117 3.53 10.56 -9.84
N LEU A 118 2.74 9.55 -10.26
CA LEU A 118 1.36 9.38 -9.84
C LEU A 118 1.23 9.32 -8.32
N ALA A 119 2.11 8.57 -7.66
CA ALA A 119 2.13 8.46 -6.20
C ALA A 119 2.39 9.81 -5.51
N LEU A 120 3.32 10.62 -6.02
CA LEU A 120 3.56 11.97 -5.50
C LEU A 120 2.37 12.91 -5.70
N LEU A 121 1.68 12.82 -6.84
CA LEU A 121 0.49 13.63 -7.13
C LEU A 121 -0.67 13.22 -6.22
N THR A 122 -0.88 11.92 -6.02
CA THR A 122 -1.85 11.40 -5.04
C THR A 122 -1.51 11.87 -3.61
N ALA A 123 -0.24 11.85 -3.21
CA ALA A 123 0.20 12.38 -1.92
C ALA A 123 -0.02 13.89 -1.78
N HIS A 124 0.18 14.65 -2.87
CA HIS A 124 -0.03 16.10 -2.90
C HIS A 124 -1.49 16.47 -2.60
N ARG A 125 -2.44 15.64 -3.05
CA ARG A 125 -3.88 15.79 -2.79
C ARG A 125 -4.32 15.31 -1.40
N GLY A 126 -3.39 14.87 -0.57
CA GLY A 126 -3.66 14.41 0.79
C GLY A 126 -3.98 12.92 0.90
N ASP A 127 -4.12 12.19 -0.20
CA ASP A 127 -4.32 10.73 -0.17
C ASP A 127 -2.98 9.99 0.06
N ARG A 128 -2.56 9.94 1.33
CA ARG A 128 -1.33 9.25 1.72
C ARG A 128 -1.44 7.73 1.58
N ALA A 129 -2.62 7.16 1.76
CA ALA A 129 -2.82 5.72 1.67
C ALA A 129 -2.67 5.25 0.22
N GLY A 130 -3.33 5.92 -0.72
CA GLY A 130 -3.20 5.65 -2.16
C GLY A 130 -1.76 5.89 -2.65
N ALA A 131 -1.10 6.96 -2.19
CA ALA A 131 0.30 7.21 -2.51
C ALA A 131 1.22 6.09 -2.00
N ARG A 132 1.01 5.61 -0.77
CA ARG A 132 1.77 4.48 -0.21
C ARG A 132 1.61 3.23 -1.07
N ALA A 133 0.37 2.88 -1.40
CA ALA A 133 0.07 1.72 -2.24
C ALA A 133 0.75 1.81 -3.62
N LEU A 134 0.71 2.99 -4.25
CA LEU A 134 1.38 3.22 -5.54
C LEU A 134 2.90 3.13 -5.43
N PHE A 135 3.53 3.66 -4.39
CA PHE A 135 4.97 3.53 -4.20
C PHE A 135 5.41 2.09 -3.91
N GLU A 136 4.66 1.37 -3.08
CA GLU A 136 4.91 -0.05 -2.82
C GLU A 136 4.75 -0.88 -4.09
N SER A 137 3.84 -0.48 -5.00
CA SER A 137 3.66 -1.18 -6.27
C SER A 137 4.90 -1.22 -7.17
N LEU A 138 5.87 -0.31 -6.98
CA LEU A 138 7.09 -0.28 -7.77
C LEU A 138 7.99 -1.51 -7.53
N SER A 139 7.84 -2.23 -6.41
CA SER A 139 8.59 -3.46 -6.17
C SER A 139 8.21 -4.58 -7.13
N PHE A 140 7.01 -4.53 -7.72
CA PHE A 140 6.55 -5.52 -8.69
C PHE A 140 7.04 -5.24 -10.10
N LEU A 141 7.50 -4.02 -10.41
CA LEU A 141 7.97 -3.72 -11.76
C LEU A 141 9.34 -4.34 -12.01
N ASP A 142 9.58 -4.72 -13.26
CA ASP A 142 10.92 -5.09 -13.73
C ASP A 142 11.90 -3.92 -13.58
N GLU A 143 13.18 -4.21 -13.31
CA GLU A 143 14.23 -3.19 -13.18
C GLU A 143 14.42 -2.39 -14.48
N ARG A 144 14.23 -3.02 -15.64
CA ARG A 144 14.28 -2.36 -16.95
C ARG A 144 13.12 -1.38 -17.15
N ALA A 145 12.00 -1.60 -16.46
CA ALA A 145 10.81 -0.78 -16.55
C ALA A 145 10.74 0.31 -15.48
N CYS A 146 11.57 0.23 -14.45
CA CYS A 146 11.51 1.09 -13.27
C CYS A 146 12.90 1.64 -12.96
N PRO A 147 13.22 2.86 -13.45
CA PRO A 147 14.51 3.49 -13.22
C PRO A 147 14.87 3.56 -11.73
N SER A 148 16.15 3.37 -11.41
CA SER A 148 16.63 3.35 -10.01
C SER A 148 16.28 4.63 -9.24
N VAL A 149 16.22 5.78 -9.93
CA VAL A 149 15.80 7.06 -9.34
C VAL A 149 14.35 7.01 -8.84
N ALA A 150 13.43 6.38 -9.58
CA ALA A 150 12.04 6.23 -9.16
C ALA A 150 11.94 5.36 -7.89
N ARG A 151 12.66 4.23 -7.85
CA ARG A 151 12.74 3.37 -6.65
C ARG A 151 13.33 4.09 -5.44
N GLN A 152 14.35 4.92 -5.66
CA GLN A 152 14.94 5.74 -4.59
C GLN A 152 13.95 6.76 -4.03
N VAL A 153 13.21 7.47 -4.90
CA VAL A 153 12.16 8.41 -4.47
C VAL A 153 11.10 7.68 -3.66
N ALA A 154 10.61 6.54 -4.15
CA ALA A 154 9.63 5.72 -3.46
C ALA A 154 10.11 5.24 -2.09
N THR A 155 11.33 4.69 -2.01
CA THR A 155 11.91 4.21 -0.74
C THR A 155 12.02 5.33 0.28
N ARG A 156 12.48 6.52 -0.15
CA ARG A 156 12.60 7.70 0.73
C ARG A 156 11.24 8.18 1.22
N TRP A 157 10.24 8.21 0.33
CA TRP A 157 8.89 8.60 0.69
C TRP A 157 8.26 7.61 1.68
N LEU A 158 8.34 6.30 1.39
CA LEU A 158 7.79 5.23 2.23
C LEU A 158 8.47 5.21 3.61
N ALA A 159 9.80 5.40 3.67
CA ALA A 159 10.51 5.47 4.94
C ALA A 159 10.12 6.71 5.76
N ALA A 160 9.95 7.87 5.13
CA ALA A 160 9.50 9.08 5.83
C ALA A 160 8.06 8.93 6.33
N GLU A 161 7.18 8.33 5.53
CA GLU A 161 5.78 8.06 5.88
C GLU A 161 5.69 7.05 7.05
N ALA A 162 6.43 5.94 7.00
CA ALA A 162 6.49 4.96 8.08
C ALA A 162 7.04 5.59 9.38
N ALA A 163 8.11 6.40 9.27
CA ALA A 163 8.64 7.15 10.41
C ALA A 163 7.60 8.11 11.01
N SER A 164 6.76 8.76 10.18
CA SER A 164 5.69 9.63 10.67
C SER A 164 4.61 8.91 11.48
N ARG A 165 4.42 7.61 11.23
CA ARG A 165 3.50 6.73 12.00
C ARG A 165 4.19 6.04 13.18
N GLY A 166 5.49 6.24 13.37
CA GLY A 166 6.29 5.54 14.38
C GLY A 166 6.57 4.07 14.05
N ASP A 167 6.36 3.65 12.80
CA ASP A 167 6.62 2.28 12.32
C ASP A 167 8.13 2.12 11.98
N TRP A 168 8.95 2.06 13.03
CA TRP A 168 10.41 2.00 12.89
C TRP A 168 10.90 0.66 12.33
N GLU A 169 10.14 -0.43 12.53
CA GLU A 169 10.44 -1.73 11.92
C GLU A 169 10.41 -1.64 10.40
N ARG A 170 9.35 -1.02 9.85
CA ARG A 170 9.24 -0.79 8.41
C ARG A 170 10.35 0.14 7.90
N VAL A 171 10.70 1.19 8.63
CA VAL A 171 11.83 2.07 8.25
C VAL A 171 13.14 1.30 8.16
N ALA A 172 13.43 0.44 9.15
CA ALA A 172 14.64 -0.38 9.15
C ALA A 172 14.67 -1.37 7.97
N ALA A 173 13.51 -1.96 7.63
CA ALA A 173 13.38 -2.86 6.48
C ALA A 173 13.58 -2.12 5.13
N LEU A 174 13.04 -0.91 4.98
CA LEU A 174 13.15 -0.11 3.76
C LEU A 174 14.54 0.51 3.57
N CYS A 175 15.22 0.85 4.67
CA CYS A 175 16.51 1.55 4.65
C CYS A 175 17.62 0.72 5.33
N PRO A 176 17.99 -0.46 4.79
CA PRO A 176 19.09 -1.23 5.33
C PRO A 176 20.38 -0.44 5.16
N VAL A 177 21.12 -0.12 6.23
CA VAL A 177 22.28 0.77 6.13
C VAL A 177 23.34 0.17 5.20
N ARG A 178 23.45 0.73 3.99
CA ARG A 178 24.39 0.38 2.93
C ARG A 178 25.16 1.62 2.49
N LEU A 179 26.40 1.45 2.03
CA LEU A 179 27.29 2.56 1.65
C LEU A 179 26.76 3.45 0.51
N TRP A 180 25.89 2.91 -0.34
CA TRP A 180 25.41 3.56 -1.58
C TRP A 180 24.02 4.21 -1.46
N GLN A 181 23.48 4.36 -0.26
CA GLN A 181 22.18 5.00 -0.03
C GLN A 181 22.28 6.52 0.05
N SER A 182 21.18 7.20 -0.27
CA SER A 182 21.05 8.64 -0.02
C SER A 182 21.22 8.94 1.47
N GLY A 183 21.85 10.08 1.78
CA GLY A 183 22.19 10.45 3.16
C GLY A 183 21.01 10.48 4.12
N ASP A 184 19.81 10.84 3.63
CA ASP A 184 18.58 10.84 4.41
C ASP A 184 18.01 9.44 4.69
N ALA A 185 17.97 8.55 3.69
CA ALA A 185 17.56 7.16 3.88
C ALA A 185 18.49 6.45 4.87
N ARG A 186 19.80 6.70 4.75
CA ARG A 186 20.81 6.16 5.68
C ARG A 186 20.61 6.70 7.11
N LEU A 187 20.29 7.99 7.26
CA LEU A 187 19.96 8.59 8.55
C LEU A 187 18.71 7.92 9.15
N LEU A 188 17.62 7.80 8.39
CA LEU A 188 16.37 7.17 8.84
C LEU A 188 16.59 5.71 9.25
N GLY A 189 17.34 4.94 8.46
CA GLY A 189 17.69 3.56 8.82
C GLY A 189 18.53 3.47 10.10
N ALA A 190 19.46 4.41 10.33
CA ALA A 190 20.23 4.48 11.57
C ALA A 190 19.35 4.84 12.78
N VAL A 191 18.46 5.82 12.64
CA VAL A 191 17.47 6.20 13.67
C VAL A 191 16.58 5.00 14.01
N ALA A 192 16.02 4.33 13.00
CA ALA A 192 15.15 3.18 13.20
C ALA A 192 15.84 2.04 13.96
N ARG A 193 17.05 1.66 13.54
CA ARG A 193 17.84 0.63 14.25
C ARG A 193 18.12 1.00 15.70
N ARG A 194 18.45 2.28 15.97
CA ARG A 194 18.70 2.74 17.35
C ARG A 194 17.44 2.67 18.21
N LEU A 195 16.28 3.05 17.67
CA LEU A 195 15.00 2.98 18.37
C LEU A 195 14.54 1.54 18.64
N LEU A 196 14.83 0.60 17.73
CA LEU A 196 14.48 -0.81 17.86
C LEU A 196 15.44 -1.60 18.76
N ALA A 197 16.76 -1.49 18.54
CA ALA A 197 17.77 -2.27 19.26
C ALA A 197 17.97 -1.82 20.72
N GLY A 198 17.56 -0.60 21.07
CA GLY A 198 17.81 0.00 22.37
C GLY A 198 19.17 0.72 22.45
N ALA A 199 19.41 1.36 23.60
CA ALA A 199 20.60 2.18 23.84
C ALA A 199 21.89 1.34 23.98
N GLU A 200 21.76 0.03 24.21
CA GLU A 200 22.88 -0.86 24.53
C GLU A 200 23.65 -1.26 23.26
N GLY A 201 24.88 -0.75 23.11
CA GLY A 201 25.88 -1.29 22.18
C GLY A 201 26.16 -0.51 20.90
N ALA A 202 25.32 0.44 20.48
CA ALA A 202 25.62 1.29 19.33
C ALA A 202 26.26 2.62 19.78
N SER A 203 27.41 2.98 19.21
CA SER A 203 28.02 4.30 19.42
C SER A 203 27.14 5.40 18.81
N ASP A 204 27.10 6.57 19.46
CA ASP A 204 26.29 7.72 19.02
C ASP A 204 26.94 8.47 17.84
N LEU A 205 28.26 8.31 17.66
CA LEU A 205 29.07 9.06 16.69
C LEU A 205 28.66 8.81 15.22
N PRO A 206 28.38 7.56 14.76
CA PRO A 206 27.87 7.31 13.42
C PRO A 206 26.54 8.01 13.14
N LEU A 207 25.65 8.13 14.14
CA LEU A 207 24.36 8.78 13.96
C LEU A 207 24.50 10.29 13.72
N TRP A 208 25.37 10.96 14.49
CA TRP A 208 25.73 12.36 14.27
C TRP A 208 26.39 12.59 12.90
N LEU A 209 27.27 11.68 12.48
CA LEU A 209 27.92 11.74 11.18
C LEU A 209 26.89 11.60 10.03
N TYR A 210 25.94 10.67 10.15
CA TYR A 210 24.86 10.53 9.17
C TYR A 210 23.93 11.74 9.14
N TRP A 211 23.64 12.35 10.30
CA TRP A 211 22.85 13.57 10.38
C TRP A 211 23.54 14.75 9.70
N LEU A 212 24.85 14.92 9.91
CA LEU A 212 25.64 15.99 9.28
C LEU A 212 25.67 15.85 7.75
N MET A 213 25.66 14.61 7.24
CA MET A 213 25.61 14.31 5.80
C MET A 213 24.19 14.35 5.21
N ALA A 214 23.14 14.36 6.03
CA ALA A 214 21.77 14.34 5.55
C ALA A 214 21.31 15.75 5.14
N PRO A 215 20.52 15.89 4.07
CA PRO A 215 19.85 17.14 3.78
C PRO A 215 18.84 17.49 4.88
N HIS A 216 18.54 18.78 5.05
CA HIS A 216 17.55 19.29 6.01
C HIS A 216 17.85 18.93 7.48
N HIS A 217 19.10 19.07 7.91
CA HIS A 217 19.57 18.79 9.27
C HIS A 217 18.67 19.36 10.38
N ALA A 218 18.13 20.58 10.20
CA ALA A 218 17.24 21.20 11.19
C ALA A 218 15.92 20.42 11.36
N ALA A 219 15.34 19.89 10.28
CA ALA A 219 14.08 19.15 10.31
C ALA A 219 14.25 17.74 10.87
N THR A 220 15.43 17.13 10.71
CA THR A 220 15.71 15.76 11.19
C THR A 220 16.37 15.72 12.57
N LEU A 221 16.85 16.86 13.09
CA LEU A 221 17.46 16.94 14.42
C LEU A 221 16.56 16.43 15.55
N PRO A 222 15.23 16.70 15.59
CA PRO A 222 14.35 16.14 16.62
C PRO A 222 14.33 14.61 16.60
N LEU A 223 14.40 13.98 15.42
CA LEU A 223 14.45 12.52 15.28
C LEU A 223 15.76 11.94 15.83
N VAL A 224 16.88 12.61 15.53
CA VAL A 224 18.20 12.21 16.05
C VAL A 224 18.25 12.35 17.56
N ARG A 225 17.76 13.47 18.11
CA ARG A 225 17.68 13.66 19.56
C ARG A 225 16.79 12.62 20.23
N ARG A 226 15.64 12.28 19.62
CA ARG A 226 14.77 11.21 20.11
C ARG A 226 15.47 9.85 20.14
N ALA A 227 16.28 9.55 19.11
CA ALA A 227 17.03 8.29 19.04
C ALA A 227 18.23 8.24 20.01
N LEU A 228 18.80 9.39 20.37
CA LEU A 228 19.91 9.50 21.34
C LEU A 228 19.44 9.66 22.79
N GLY A 229 18.21 10.10 22.99
CA GLY A 229 17.66 10.29 24.33
C GLY A 229 17.63 8.96 25.10
N PRO A 230 17.76 8.99 26.44
CA PRO A 230 17.36 7.85 27.25
C PRO A 230 15.94 7.49 26.83
N ARG A 231 15.61 6.18 26.76
CA ARG A 231 14.23 5.75 26.49
C ARG A 231 13.37 6.52 27.50
N PHE A 232 12.64 7.53 27.04
CA PHE A 232 11.41 7.89 27.72
C PHE A 232 10.66 6.57 27.74
N GLU A 233 10.40 6.06 28.94
CA GLU A 233 9.46 4.96 29.17
C GLU A 233 8.34 5.21 28.19
N ARG A 234 8.27 4.34 27.17
CA ARG A 234 7.40 4.49 26.01
C ARG A 234 6.06 4.95 26.57
N ASP A 235 5.70 6.23 26.40
CA ASP A 235 4.55 6.83 27.09
C ASP A 235 3.46 5.78 27.02
N GLU A 236 3.15 5.15 28.17
CA GLU A 236 2.12 4.11 28.18
C GLU A 236 0.93 4.78 27.50
N PRO A 237 0.43 4.22 26.39
CA PRO A 237 -0.55 4.89 25.54
C PRO A 237 -1.62 5.42 26.47
N ALA A 238 -1.72 6.76 26.54
CA ALA A 238 -2.36 7.50 27.63
C ALA A 238 -3.52 6.67 28.15
N ALA A 239 -3.36 6.10 29.37
CA ALA A 239 -4.16 4.98 29.84
C ALA A 239 -5.60 5.17 29.37
N SER A 240 -6.05 4.27 28.48
CA SER A 240 -7.42 4.30 27.96
C SER A 240 -8.33 4.56 29.16
N PRO A 241 -9.24 5.56 29.09
CA PRO A 241 -10.00 6.01 30.24
C PRO A 241 -10.49 4.77 30.98
N GLU A 242 -10.14 4.64 32.27
CA GLU A 242 -10.47 3.47 33.07
C GLU A 242 -11.98 3.26 32.97
N LEU A 243 -12.39 2.34 32.11
CA LEU A 243 -13.79 1.96 31.98
C LEU A 243 -14.14 1.34 33.33
N HIS A 244 -14.96 2.02 34.12
CA HIS A 244 -15.41 1.52 35.41
C HIS A 244 -15.97 0.12 35.20
N ALA A 245 -15.27 -0.88 35.74
CA ALA A 245 -15.69 -2.27 35.65
C ALA A 245 -17.07 -2.39 36.30
N VAL A 246 -18.07 -2.77 35.52
CA VAL A 246 -19.38 -3.11 36.08
C VAL A 246 -19.15 -4.31 37.00
N PRO A 247 -19.51 -4.24 38.29
CA PRO A 247 -19.33 -5.37 39.20
C PRO A 247 -20.18 -6.54 38.71
N VAL A 248 -19.53 -7.61 38.25
CA VAL A 248 -20.19 -8.85 37.86
C VAL A 248 -20.17 -9.80 39.05
N VAL A 249 -21.33 -10.36 39.39
CA VAL A 249 -21.44 -11.36 40.47
C VAL A 249 -20.70 -12.62 40.05
N GLU A 250 -19.94 -13.23 40.98
CA GLU A 250 -19.25 -14.50 40.71
C GLU A 250 -20.27 -15.58 40.31
N GLY A 251 -20.03 -16.23 39.17
CA GLY A 251 -20.95 -17.21 38.58
C GLY A 251 -21.97 -16.64 37.58
N ASP A 252 -22.11 -15.32 37.45
CA ASP A 252 -22.98 -14.69 36.44
C ASP A 252 -22.31 -14.68 35.06
N LEU A 253 -22.48 -15.78 34.32
CA LEU A 253 -21.95 -15.94 32.97
C LEU A 253 -22.50 -14.86 32.01
N TRP A 254 -23.78 -14.53 32.15
CA TRP A 254 -24.46 -13.52 31.34
C TRP A 254 -23.88 -12.12 31.57
N GLY A 255 -23.83 -11.69 32.83
CA GLY A 255 -23.26 -10.41 33.20
C GLY A 255 -21.82 -10.26 32.74
N ARG A 256 -21.02 -11.32 32.86
CA ARG A 256 -19.63 -11.33 32.38
C ARG A 256 -19.54 -11.16 30.86
N ALA A 257 -20.27 -11.94 30.09
CA ALA A 257 -20.22 -11.89 28.63
C ALA A 257 -20.71 -10.52 28.11
N VAL A 258 -21.82 -10.00 28.64
CA VAL A 258 -22.36 -8.70 28.25
C VAL A 258 -21.43 -7.55 28.65
N ALA A 259 -20.85 -7.57 29.85
CA ALA A 259 -19.89 -6.55 30.28
C ALA A 259 -18.62 -6.54 29.41
N LEU A 260 -18.07 -7.72 29.08
CA LEU A 260 -16.95 -7.83 28.16
C LEU A 260 -17.31 -7.36 26.75
N HIS A 261 -18.52 -7.67 26.27
CA HIS A 261 -18.99 -7.22 24.96
C HIS A 261 -19.07 -5.69 24.90
N ALA A 262 -19.77 -5.07 25.86
CA ALA A 262 -19.93 -3.63 25.93
C ALA A 262 -18.59 -2.89 26.07
N THR A 263 -17.71 -3.38 26.95
CA THR A 263 -16.37 -2.78 27.13
C THR A 263 -15.53 -2.89 25.87
N THR A 264 -15.62 -4.00 25.13
CA THR A 264 -14.90 -4.18 23.85
C THR A 264 -15.41 -3.20 22.79
N LEU A 265 -16.73 -3.03 22.66
CA LEU A 265 -17.34 -2.05 21.74
C LEU A 265 -16.91 -0.61 22.06
N LEU A 266 -16.80 -0.27 23.35
CA LEU A 266 -16.40 1.07 23.80
C LEU A 266 -14.93 1.41 23.49
N LYS A 267 -14.08 0.42 23.18
CA LYS A 267 -12.68 0.67 22.78
C LYS A 267 -12.53 1.26 21.38
N GLY A 268 -13.54 1.12 20.52
CA GLY A 268 -13.54 1.60 19.13
C GLY A 268 -12.54 0.89 18.20
N ASP A 269 -12.45 1.36 16.96
CA ASP A 269 -11.79 0.73 15.79
C ASP A 269 -10.24 0.59 15.87
N GLY A 270 -9.64 0.77 17.04
CA GLY A 270 -8.19 0.60 17.21
C GLY A 270 -7.75 0.20 18.62
N GLY A 271 -8.69 0.11 19.57
CA GLY A 271 -8.40 -0.28 20.95
C GLY A 271 -8.60 -1.77 21.24
N VAL A 272 -9.21 -2.51 20.30
CA VAL A 272 -9.50 -3.94 20.48
C VAL A 272 -8.26 -4.77 20.10
N SER A 273 -7.87 -5.68 20.98
CA SER A 273 -6.76 -6.61 20.76
C SER A 273 -7.26 -8.04 20.49
N GLY A 274 -6.39 -8.90 19.97
CA GLY A 274 -6.70 -10.33 19.81
C GLY A 274 -6.99 -11.04 21.15
N GLU A 275 -6.40 -10.58 22.25
CA GLU A 275 -6.71 -11.05 23.62
C GLU A 275 -8.13 -10.67 24.03
N ASP A 276 -8.58 -9.45 23.71
CA ASP A 276 -9.95 -9.03 23.99
C ASP A 276 -10.97 -9.90 23.26
N LEU A 277 -10.72 -10.20 21.98
CA LEU A 277 -11.56 -11.10 21.19
C LEU A 277 -11.60 -12.51 21.76
N ARG A 278 -10.45 -13.06 22.21
CA ARG A 278 -10.39 -14.39 22.84
C ARG A 278 -11.18 -14.42 24.16
N ARG A 279 -11.05 -13.39 25.00
CA ARG A 279 -11.82 -13.27 26.25
C ARG A 279 -13.31 -13.14 25.99
N LEU A 280 -13.68 -12.32 25.01
CA LEU A 280 -15.08 -12.12 24.63
C LEU A 280 -15.69 -13.41 24.08
N GLY A 281 -15.01 -14.06 23.13
CA GLY A 281 -15.46 -15.33 22.54
C GLY A 281 -15.62 -16.42 23.59
N GLY A 282 -14.61 -16.61 24.46
CA GLY A 282 -14.68 -17.59 25.54
C GLY A 282 -15.77 -17.30 26.57
N ALA A 283 -16.08 -16.04 26.86
CA ALA A 283 -17.20 -15.68 27.73
C ALA A 283 -18.56 -16.05 27.11
N TRP A 284 -18.72 -15.83 25.79
CA TRP A 284 -19.92 -16.24 25.07
C TRP A 284 -20.05 -17.76 24.92
N ASP A 285 -18.95 -18.46 24.69
CA ASP A 285 -18.95 -19.93 24.66
C ASP A 285 -19.39 -20.51 26.01
N ALA A 286 -18.87 -20.00 27.12
CA ALA A 286 -19.30 -20.41 28.46
C ALA A 286 -20.82 -20.19 28.69
N VAL A 287 -21.37 -19.08 28.18
CA VAL A 287 -22.82 -18.82 28.25
C VAL A 287 -23.62 -19.84 27.43
N PHE A 288 -23.14 -20.22 26.25
CA PHE A 288 -23.90 -21.10 25.36
C PHE A 288 -23.69 -22.59 25.63
N ASP A 289 -22.62 -22.97 26.31
CA ASP A 289 -22.34 -24.36 26.70
C ASP A 289 -23.04 -24.74 28.02
N GLU A 290 -23.46 -23.74 28.83
CA GLU A 290 -24.17 -23.96 30.09
C GLU A 290 -25.69 -24.05 29.88
N ASP A 291 -26.26 -25.23 30.09
CA ASP A 291 -27.70 -25.49 29.92
C ASP A 291 -28.59 -24.54 30.75
N ALA A 292 -28.15 -24.19 31.97
CA ALA A 292 -28.87 -23.27 32.84
C ALA A 292 -28.93 -21.84 32.26
N ALA A 293 -27.82 -21.35 31.71
CA ALA A 293 -27.76 -20.03 31.09
C ALA A 293 -28.60 -19.97 29.80
N VAL A 294 -28.60 -21.06 29.02
CA VAL A 294 -29.47 -21.20 27.83
C VAL A 294 -30.94 -21.25 28.22
N ALA A 295 -31.29 -21.96 29.30
CA ALA A 295 -32.66 -22.02 29.81
C ALA A 295 -33.19 -20.64 30.20
N GLU A 296 -32.34 -19.75 30.75
CA GLU A 296 -32.74 -18.38 31.08
C GLU A 296 -33.18 -17.59 29.83
N VAL A 297 -32.44 -17.69 28.72
CA VAL A 297 -32.86 -17.05 27.45
C VAL A 297 -34.17 -17.62 26.96
N ARG A 298 -34.38 -18.95 27.11
CA ARG A 298 -35.64 -19.57 26.69
C ARG A 298 -36.83 -19.05 27.49
N VAL A 299 -36.68 -18.92 28.80
CA VAL A 299 -37.70 -18.36 29.69
C VAL A 299 -37.99 -16.91 29.32
N ARG A 300 -36.95 -16.08 29.12
CA ARG A 300 -37.12 -14.67 28.71
C ARG A 300 -37.79 -14.55 27.34
N ALA A 301 -37.40 -15.39 26.38
CA ALA A 301 -37.98 -15.43 25.05
C ALA A 301 -39.48 -15.76 25.10
N GLN A 302 -39.86 -16.77 25.89
CA GLN A 302 -41.28 -17.10 26.11
C GLN A 302 -42.05 -15.97 26.79
N ALA A 303 -41.44 -15.30 27.77
CA ALA A 303 -42.05 -14.18 28.48
C ALA A 303 -42.34 -12.98 27.55
N ILE A 304 -41.51 -12.73 26.53
CA ILE A 304 -41.74 -11.70 25.50
C ILE A 304 -42.59 -12.20 24.31
N GLY A 305 -43.16 -13.41 24.39
CA GLY A 305 -44.08 -13.96 23.38
C GLY A 305 -43.41 -14.67 22.20
N ALA A 306 -42.12 -15.02 22.28
CA ALA A 306 -41.48 -15.82 21.25
C ALA A 306 -42.05 -17.25 21.24
N THR A 307 -42.56 -17.68 20.09
CA THR A 307 -43.21 -19.00 19.94
C THR A 307 -42.23 -20.17 19.95
N ARG A 308 -40.94 -19.93 19.69
CA ARG A 308 -39.88 -20.96 19.66
C ARG A 308 -38.61 -20.44 20.33
N ALA A 309 -38.38 -20.89 21.55
CA ALA A 309 -37.26 -20.44 22.38
C ALA A 309 -35.88 -20.79 21.77
N GLU A 310 -35.79 -21.90 21.03
CA GLU A 310 -34.56 -22.31 20.33
C GLU A 310 -34.18 -21.31 19.22
N VAL A 311 -35.18 -20.73 18.54
CA VAL A 311 -34.97 -19.72 17.52
C VAL A 311 -34.40 -18.44 18.14
N ALA A 312 -34.86 -18.07 19.34
CA ALA A 312 -34.34 -16.91 20.07
C ALA A 312 -32.87 -17.10 20.47
N VAL A 313 -32.50 -18.29 20.99
CA VAL A 313 -31.10 -18.62 21.32
C VAL A 313 -30.22 -18.60 20.06
N ALA A 314 -30.68 -19.19 18.96
CA ALA A 314 -29.95 -19.18 17.69
C ALA A 314 -29.78 -17.76 17.13
N ALA A 315 -30.82 -16.93 17.19
CA ALA A 315 -30.77 -15.53 16.77
C ALA A 315 -29.80 -14.72 17.62
N MET A 316 -29.79 -14.93 18.94
CA MET A 316 -28.85 -14.28 19.85
C MET A 316 -27.40 -14.66 19.54
N ARG A 317 -27.13 -15.95 19.31
CA ARG A 317 -25.79 -16.39 18.88
C ARG A 317 -25.41 -15.76 17.54
N GLY A 318 -26.36 -15.65 16.61
CA GLY A 318 -26.17 -14.95 15.33
C GLY A 318 -25.78 -13.48 15.49
N ALA A 319 -26.44 -12.76 16.39
CA ALA A 319 -26.12 -11.36 16.70
C ALA A 319 -24.72 -11.20 17.31
N VAL A 320 -24.35 -12.05 18.29
CA VAL A 320 -22.99 -12.05 18.87
C VAL A 320 -21.93 -12.29 17.79
N ILE A 321 -22.17 -13.26 16.90
CA ILE A 321 -21.27 -13.54 15.78
C ILE A 321 -21.13 -12.31 14.86
N GLU A 322 -22.23 -11.62 14.55
CA GLU A 322 -22.22 -10.43 13.70
C GLU A 322 -21.47 -9.25 14.32
N ASP A 323 -21.67 -9.02 15.62
CA ASP A 323 -20.92 -7.99 16.36
C ASP A 323 -19.43 -8.33 16.39
N MET A 324 -19.07 -9.60 16.61
CA MET A 324 -17.67 -10.04 16.58
C MET A 324 -17.03 -9.89 15.20
N VAL A 325 -17.75 -10.21 14.12
CA VAL A 325 -17.29 -9.96 12.74
C VAL A 325 -17.04 -8.47 12.53
N SER A 326 -17.97 -7.62 12.98
CA SER A 326 -17.86 -6.16 12.89
C SER A 326 -16.67 -5.63 13.68
N LEU A 327 -16.44 -6.14 14.90
CA LEU A 327 -15.28 -5.80 15.74
C LEU A 327 -13.95 -6.21 15.11
N ILE A 328 -13.86 -7.45 14.58
CA ILE A 328 -12.63 -7.95 13.93
C ILE A 328 -12.29 -7.07 12.72
N ARG A 329 -13.30 -6.77 11.89
CA ARG A 329 -13.13 -5.98 10.66
C ARG A 329 -12.81 -4.53 10.97
N GLY A 330 -13.54 -3.90 11.89
CA GLY A 330 -13.35 -2.50 12.29
C GLY A 330 -11.98 -2.26 12.94
N ALA A 331 -11.57 -3.16 13.83
CA ALA A 331 -10.27 -3.07 14.50
C ALA A 331 -9.09 -3.58 13.64
N GLY A 332 -9.35 -4.17 12.48
CA GLY A 332 -8.30 -4.65 11.57
C GLY A 332 -7.40 -5.74 12.16
N ILE A 333 -7.92 -6.58 13.07
CA ILE A 333 -7.09 -7.51 13.87
C ILE A 333 -6.69 -8.72 13.02
N PRO A 334 -5.38 -8.93 12.72
CA PRO A 334 -4.95 -10.03 11.87
C PRO A 334 -5.26 -11.40 12.49
N ARG A 335 -5.57 -12.40 11.67
CA ARG A 335 -5.91 -13.76 12.11
C ARG A 335 -4.90 -14.36 13.10
N ALA A 336 -3.62 -14.09 12.88
CA ALA A 336 -2.51 -14.60 13.69
C ALA A 336 -2.53 -14.09 15.14
N ALA A 337 -3.23 -12.99 15.44
CA ALA A 337 -3.29 -12.42 16.79
C ALA A 337 -4.29 -13.14 17.72
N TRP A 338 -5.10 -14.05 17.19
CA TRP A 338 -6.17 -14.75 17.92
C TRP A 338 -6.26 -16.24 17.54
N GLU A 339 -5.11 -16.91 17.42
CA GLU A 339 -5.05 -18.37 17.26
C GLU A 339 -5.67 -19.12 18.46
N ASP A 340 -6.11 -20.36 18.23
CA ASP A 340 -6.82 -21.25 19.17
C ASP A 340 -8.18 -20.73 19.68
N LEU A 341 -9.25 -21.20 19.03
CA LEU A 341 -10.56 -20.56 19.11
C LEU A 341 -11.62 -21.45 19.71
N GLY A 342 -12.32 -20.91 20.69
CA GLY A 342 -13.65 -21.37 21.07
C GLY A 342 -14.65 -21.27 19.91
N GLU A 343 -15.81 -21.88 20.10
CA GLU A 343 -16.78 -22.10 19.03
C GLU A 343 -17.30 -20.78 18.42
N THR A 344 -17.60 -19.78 19.26
CA THR A 344 -18.19 -18.52 18.82
C THR A 344 -17.23 -17.71 17.95
N LEU A 345 -15.96 -17.62 18.33
CA LEU A 345 -14.94 -16.92 17.53
C LEU A 345 -14.62 -17.70 16.25
N SER A 346 -14.64 -19.03 16.28
CA SER A 346 -14.51 -19.89 15.09
C SER A 346 -15.66 -19.67 14.09
N ARG A 347 -16.91 -19.56 14.57
CA ARG A 347 -18.08 -19.27 13.72
C ARG A 347 -18.02 -17.86 13.15
N SER A 348 -17.58 -16.89 13.95
CA SER A 348 -17.35 -15.50 13.51
C SER A 348 -16.30 -15.41 12.42
N HIS A 349 -15.18 -16.13 12.55
CA HIS A 349 -14.15 -16.20 11.53
C HIS A 349 -14.65 -16.78 10.22
N ARG A 350 -15.41 -17.90 10.26
CA ARG A 350 -16.01 -18.49 9.04
C ARG A 350 -16.93 -17.49 8.35
N ARG A 351 -17.82 -16.82 9.10
CA ARG A 351 -18.71 -15.80 8.55
C ARG A 351 -17.93 -14.64 7.91
N LEU A 352 -16.95 -14.07 8.62
CA LEU A 352 -16.09 -13.00 8.10
C LEU A 352 -15.37 -13.44 6.81
N ARG A 353 -14.81 -14.65 6.79
CA ARG A 353 -14.12 -15.20 5.63
C ARG A 353 -15.07 -15.30 4.43
N ASP A 354 -16.27 -15.83 4.62
CA ASP A 354 -17.24 -16.02 3.55
C ASP A 354 -17.72 -14.65 3.00
N GLU A 355 -17.91 -13.64 3.87
CA GLU A 355 -18.23 -12.26 3.48
C GLU A 355 -17.09 -11.61 2.66
N LEU A 356 -15.85 -11.75 3.13
CA LEU A 356 -14.67 -11.23 2.43
C LEU A 356 -14.44 -11.93 1.08
N LEU A 357 -14.69 -13.24 0.99
CA LEU A 357 -14.61 -13.99 -0.27
C LEU A 357 -15.63 -13.44 -1.28
N ALA A 358 -16.89 -13.30 -0.88
CA ALA A 358 -17.93 -12.75 -1.75
C ALA A 358 -17.59 -11.32 -2.23
N GLU A 359 -17.02 -10.48 -1.35
CA GLU A 359 -16.56 -9.14 -1.73
C GLU A 359 -15.43 -9.18 -2.77
N LEU A 360 -14.42 -10.04 -2.58
CA LEU A 360 -13.31 -10.18 -3.52
C LEU A 360 -13.77 -10.72 -4.87
N GLU A 361 -14.66 -11.73 -4.89
CA GLU A 361 -15.24 -12.28 -6.11
C GLU A 361 -16.00 -11.21 -6.90
N LEU A 362 -16.75 -10.36 -6.21
CA LEU A 362 -17.49 -9.26 -6.82
C LEU A 362 -16.56 -8.19 -7.42
N ILE A 363 -15.51 -7.78 -6.70
CA ILE A 363 -14.54 -6.78 -7.19
C ILE A 363 -13.76 -7.34 -8.39
N ALA A 364 -13.27 -8.57 -8.29
CA ALA A 364 -12.56 -9.24 -9.38
C ALA A 364 -13.48 -9.47 -10.60
N GLY A 365 -14.74 -9.86 -10.37
CA GLY A 365 -15.76 -10.02 -11.41
C GLY A 365 -16.02 -8.73 -12.18
N ARG A 366 -16.20 -7.59 -11.49
CA ARG A 366 -16.37 -6.28 -12.16
C ARG A 366 -15.15 -5.89 -12.99
N LEU A 367 -13.94 -6.20 -12.51
CA LEU A 367 -12.71 -5.97 -13.26
C LEU A 367 -12.69 -6.80 -14.55
N ARG A 368 -13.06 -8.08 -14.44
CA ARG A 368 -13.16 -9.02 -15.55
C ARG A 368 -14.19 -8.58 -16.59
N GLU A 369 -15.42 -8.28 -16.17
CA GLU A 369 -16.50 -7.81 -17.03
C GLU A 369 -16.09 -6.58 -17.84
N ARG A 370 -15.46 -5.61 -17.20
CA ARG A 370 -14.96 -4.40 -17.87
C ARG A 370 -13.94 -4.73 -18.97
N VAL A 371 -13.02 -5.66 -18.72
CA VAL A 371 -12.02 -6.09 -19.70
C VAL A 371 -12.67 -6.86 -20.85
N ASP A 372 -13.63 -7.74 -20.56
CA ASP A 372 -14.40 -8.47 -21.58
C ASP A 372 -15.21 -7.53 -22.49
N GLU A 373 -15.77 -6.46 -21.91
CA GLU A 373 -16.47 -5.38 -22.64
C GLU A 373 -15.50 -4.39 -23.33
N ALA A 374 -14.19 -4.61 -23.24
CA ALA A 374 -13.15 -3.72 -23.75
C ALA A 374 -13.30 -2.25 -23.30
N ARG A 375 -13.84 -2.01 -22.09
CA ARG A 375 -14.00 -0.68 -21.51
C ARG A 375 -12.65 -0.17 -21.00
N GLU A 376 -11.97 0.58 -21.85
CA GLU A 376 -10.64 1.09 -21.59
C GLU A 376 -10.59 2.17 -20.52
N LEU A 377 -9.62 2.07 -19.60
CA LEU A 377 -9.22 3.17 -18.75
C LEU A 377 -7.84 3.71 -19.18
N PRO A 378 -7.51 4.97 -18.87
CA PRO A 378 -6.14 5.45 -18.91
C PRO A 378 -5.21 4.53 -18.12
N ALA A 379 -3.98 4.32 -18.60
CA ALA A 379 -3.03 3.40 -17.94
C ALA A 379 -2.80 3.68 -16.43
N PRO A 380 -2.74 4.95 -15.96
CA PRO A 380 -2.70 5.23 -14.51
C PRO A 380 -3.90 4.68 -13.75
N ASP A 381 -5.10 4.72 -14.34
CA ASP A 381 -6.34 4.28 -13.72
C ASP A 381 -6.49 2.76 -13.78
N GLU A 382 -6.01 2.11 -14.84
CA GLU A 382 -5.84 0.65 -14.90
C GLU A 382 -4.97 0.15 -13.73
N TRP A 383 -3.84 0.83 -13.49
CA TRP A 383 -2.94 0.49 -12.41
C TRP A 383 -3.56 0.73 -11.02
N ARG A 384 -4.28 1.85 -10.84
CA ARG A 384 -5.02 2.14 -9.59
C ARG A 384 -6.11 1.11 -9.33
N ALA A 385 -6.87 0.71 -10.35
CA ALA A 385 -7.92 -0.30 -10.21
C ALA A 385 -7.35 -1.65 -9.77
N TRP A 386 -6.26 -2.09 -10.40
CA TRP A 386 -5.54 -3.30 -9.97
C TRP A 386 -4.99 -3.16 -8.53
N MET A 387 -4.37 -2.03 -8.18
CA MET A 387 -3.87 -1.79 -6.83
C MET A 387 -4.97 -1.80 -5.78
N ALA A 388 -6.17 -1.30 -6.09
CA ALA A 388 -7.31 -1.33 -5.19
C ALA A 388 -7.78 -2.78 -4.94
N LEU A 389 -7.91 -3.60 -5.99
CA LEU A 389 -8.23 -5.03 -5.83
C LEU A 389 -7.16 -5.75 -4.99
N ARG A 390 -5.88 -5.52 -5.29
CA ARG A 390 -4.78 -6.13 -4.55
C ARG A 390 -4.77 -5.72 -3.07
N ALA A 391 -4.97 -4.44 -2.76
CA ALA A 391 -5.03 -3.97 -1.39
C ALA A 391 -6.18 -4.63 -0.61
N ARG A 392 -7.36 -4.78 -1.24
CA ARG A 392 -8.50 -5.51 -0.65
C ARG A 392 -8.20 -6.99 -0.44
N TYR A 393 -7.51 -7.62 -1.39
CA TYR A 393 -7.07 -9.01 -1.26
C TYR A 393 -6.11 -9.20 -0.08
N GLU A 394 -5.11 -8.33 0.04
CA GLU A 394 -4.11 -8.40 1.13
C GLU A 394 -4.74 -8.09 2.50
N GLU A 395 -5.66 -7.11 2.57
CA GLU A 395 -6.45 -6.82 3.76
C GLU A 395 -7.28 -8.04 4.19
N ALA A 396 -8.07 -8.61 3.27
CA ALA A 396 -8.87 -9.80 3.54
C ALA A 396 -8.02 -11.00 3.96
N ALA A 397 -6.88 -11.21 3.31
CA ALA A 397 -5.92 -12.25 3.65
C ALA A 397 -5.32 -12.07 5.04
N SER A 398 -5.07 -10.83 5.47
CA SER A 398 -4.58 -10.53 6.82
C SER A 398 -5.62 -10.86 7.90
N LEU A 399 -6.89 -10.57 7.63
CA LEU A 399 -8.01 -10.78 8.57
C LEU A 399 -8.44 -12.24 8.67
N ALA A 400 -8.51 -12.94 7.54
CA ALA A 400 -9.04 -14.31 7.47
C ALA A 400 -7.95 -15.39 7.37
N GLY A 401 -6.71 -15.02 7.08
CA GLY A 401 -5.55 -15.92 7.03
C GLY A 401 -5.40 -16.69 5.70
N MET A 402 -4.53 -17.71 5.74
CA MET A 402 -4.11 -18.47 4.55
C MET A 402 -5.22 -19.26 3.86
N GLU A 403 -6.24 -19.69 4.61
CA GLU A 403 -7.39 -20.39 4.03
C GLU A 403 -8.15 -19.49 3.04
N LEU A 404 -8.39 -18.22 3.40
CA LEU A 404 -9.00 -17.26 2.48
C LEU A 404 -8.13 -17.06 1.23
N ARG A 405 -6.81 -16.94 1.39
CA ARG A 405 -5.90 -16.78 0.24
C ARG A 405 -6.06 -17.92 -0.76
N ARG A 406 -6.06 -19.17 -0.28
CA ARG A 406 -6.23 -20.37 -1.11
C ARG A 406 -7.59 -20.41 -1.81
N LEU A 407 -8.67 -20.00 -1.14
CA LEU A 407 -10.02 -19.99 -1.71
C LEU A 407 -10.21 -18.86 -2.72
N ALA A 408 -9.71 -17.66 -2.42
CA ALA A 408 -9.86 -16.48 -3.28
C ALA A 408 -8.93 -16.49 -4.50
N PHE A 409 -7.72 -17.05 -4.35
CA PHE A 409 -6.66 -16.93 -5.36
C PHE A 409 -7.06 -17.45 -6.74
N PRO A 410 -7.72 -18.63 -6.93
CA PRO A 410 -8.09 -19.10 -8.25
C PRO A 410 -8.93 -18.08 -9.06
N LYS A 411 -9.90 -17.43 -8.40
CA LYS A 411 -10.73 -16.39 -9.02
C LYS A 411 -9.91 -15.13 -9.33
N VAL A 412 -9.18 -14.62 -8.35
CA VAL A 412 -8.36 -13.41 -8.51
C VAL A 412 -7.26 -13.61 -9.56
N ASN A 413 -6.60 -14.77 -9.57
CA ASN A 413 -5.61 -15.14 -10.57
C ASN A 413 -6.21 -15.13 -11.98
N SER A 414 -7.35 -15.80 -12.18
CA SER A 414 -8.02 -15.82 -13.48
C SER A 414 -8.33 -14.41 -14.00
N ASP A 415 -8.92 -13.56 -13.17
CA ASP A 415 -9.37 -12.23 -13.59
C ASP A 415 -8.20 -11.24 -13.77
N VAL A 416 -7.22 -11.25 -12.87
CA VAL A 416 -6.02 -10.39 -12.98
C VAL A 416 -5.12 -10.86 -14.12
N CYS A 417 -4.97 -12.16 -14.35
CA CYS A 417 -4.23 -12.69 -15.50
C CYS A 417 -4.89 -12.23 -16.81
N HIS A 418 -6.22 -12.21 -16.88
CA HIS A 418 -6.92 -11.72 -18.06
C HIS A 418 -6.68 -10.23 -18.31
N LEU A 419 -6.77 -9.39 -17.26
CA LEU A 419 -6.39 -7.98 -17.35
C LEU A 419 -4.94 -7.82 -17.82
N ALA A 420 -4.00 -8.56 -17.23
CA ALA A 420 -2.59 -8.47 -17.58
C ALA A 420 -2.33 -8.86 -19.05
N VAL A 421 -2.96 -9.93 -19.54
CA VAL A 421 -2.86 -10.34 -20.95
C VAL A 421 -3.46 -9.29 -21.88
N TRP A 422 -4.61 -8.71 -21.53
CA TRP A 422 -5.24 -7.66 -22.32
C TRP A 422 -4.38 -6.39 -22.38
N LEU A 423 -3.84 -5.96 -21.24
CA LEU A 423 -2.90 -4.84 -21.15
C LEU A 423 -1.64 -5.09 -21.99
N PHE A 424 -1.14 -6.33 -22.02
CA PHE A 424 0.06 -6.69 -22.76
C PHE A 424 -0.19 -6.70 -24.28
N ASN A 425 -1.19 -7.47 -24.71
CA ASN A 425 -1.43 -7.76 -26.13
C ASN A 425 -2.15 -6.63 -26.85
N GLN A 426 -3.16 -6.00 -26.22
CA GLN A 426 -4.00 -5.01 -26.89
C GLN A 426 -3.58 -3.57 -26.58
N ARG A 427 -3.08 -3.32 -25.36
CA ARG A 427 -2.80 -1.95 -24.89
C ARG A 427 -1.32 -1.58 -24.92
N GLY A 428 -0.42 -2.53 -25.19
CA GLY A 428 1.03 -2.32 -25.17
C GLY A 428 1.62 -1.94 -23.80
N GLN A 429 0.87 -2.15 -22.71
CA GLN A 429 1.24 -1.78 -21.34
C GLN A 429 2.08 -2.89 -20.67
N ARG A 430 3.14 -3.34 -21.36
CA ARG A 430 3.94 -4.51 -20.96
C ARG A 430 4.52 -4.42 -19.55
N ALA A 431 4.95 -3.23 -19.12
CA ALA A 431 5.47 -3.01 -17.78
C ALA A 431 4.43 -3.25 -16.68
N LEU A 432 3.19 -2.84 -16.90
CA LEU A 432 2.09 -3.07 -15.96
C LEU A 432 1.75 -4.56 -15.90
N SER A 433 1.58 -5.20 -17.06
CA SER A 433 1.31 -6.63 -17.15
C SER A 433 2.39 -7.47 -16.48
N ASN A 434 3.67 -7.17 -16.71
CA ASN A 434 4.78 -7.84 -16.05
C ASN A 434 4.73 -7.68 -14.53
N GLY A 435 4.39 -6.47 -14.04
CA GLY A 435 4.16 -6.25 -12.61
C GLY A 435 3.04 -7.10 -12.03
N MET A 436 1.93 -7.23 -12.75
CA MET A 436 0.82 -8.11 -12.35
C MET A 436 1.24 -9.58 -12.33
N PHE A 437 1.98 -10.06 -13.35
CA PHE A 437 2.47 -11.44 -13.39
C PHE A 437 3.49 -11.75 -12.29
N ARG A 438 4.35 -10.80 -11.91
CA ARG A 438 5.28 -10.96 -10.77
C ARG A 438 4.52 -11.11 -9.46
N TRP A 439 3.46 -10.32 -9.26
CA TRP A 439 2.60 -10.49 -8.10
C TRP A 439 1.87 -11.84 -8.11
N LEU A 440 1.26 -12.21 -9.24
CA LEU A 440 0.57 -13.50 -9.40
C LEU A 440 1.49 -14.70 -9.15
N LEU A 441 2.74 -14.64 -9.61
CA LEU A 441 3.73 -15.68 -9.34
C LEU A 441 4.02 -15.81 -7.84
N ALA A 442 4.33 -14.70 -7.17
CA ALA A 442 4.61 -14.71 -5.74
C ALA A 442 3.40 -15.22 -4.92
N GLU A 443 2.19 -14.86 -5.33
CA GLU A 443 0.96 -15.31 -4.70
C GLU A 443 0.71 -16.81 -4.94
N ALA A 444 0.87 -17.29 -6.18
CA ALA A 444 0.75 -18.70 -6.53
C ALA A 444 1.70 -19.58 -5.71
N GLU A 445 2.96 -19.15 -5.57
CA GLU A 445 3.96 -19.82 -4.74
C GLU A 445 3.58 -19.80 -3.25
N ALA A 446 3.04 -18.68 -2.75
CA ALA A 446 2.60 -18.57 -1.36
C ALA A 446 1.41 -19.48 -1.02
N VAL A 447 0.47 -19.69 -1.95
CA VAL A 447 -0.69 -20.56 -1.75
C VAL A 447 -0.43 -22.02 -2.15
N GLY A 448 0.66 -22.30 -2.86
CA GLY A 448 1.04 -23.63 -3.33
C GLY A 448 0.36 -24.07 -4.64
N ASP A 449 -0.04 -23.13 -5.50
CA ASP A 449 -0.62 -23.43 -6.82
C ASP A 449 0.47 -23.46 -7.90
N GLU A 450 1.09 -24.64 -8.08
CA GLU A 450 2.19 -24.83 -9.03
C GLU A 450 1.78 -24.56 -10.49
N ARG A 451 0.53 -24.83 -10.86
CA ARG A 451 0.05 -24.61 -12.23
C ARG A 451 -0.03 -23.11 -12.53
N ALA A 452 -0.58 -22.33 -11.61
CA ALA A 452 -0.62 -20.88 -11.74
C ALA A 452 0.79 -20.28 -11.73
N ALA A 453 1.69 -20.79 -10.88
CA ALA A 453 3.08 -20.36 -10.83
C ALA A 453 3.81 -20.62 -12.16
N GLU A 454 3.68 -21.81 -12.75
CA GLU A 454 4.29 -22.13 -14.06
C GLU A 454 3.78 -21.21 -15.17
N LEU A 455 2.46 -20.95 -15.21
CA LEU A 455 1.88 -20.04 -16.19
C LEU A 455 2.40 -18.61 -16.02
N ALA A 456 2.49 -18.12 -14.78
CA ALA A 456 3.02 -16.80 -14.49
C ALA A 456 4.49 -16.68 -14.91
N ARG A 457 5.34 -17.70 -14.66
CA ARG A 457 6.73 -17.73 -15.14
C ARG A 457 6.82 -17.61 -16.66
N LYS A 458 6.02 -18.38 -17.41
CA LYS A 458 5.96 -18.29 -18.88
C LYS A 458 5.58 -16.89 -19.37
N ASN A 459 4.61 -16.25 -18.72
CA ASN A 459 4.21 -14.89 -19.06
C ASN A 459 5.29 -13.85 -18.74
N LEU A 460 6.10 -14.08 -17.69
CA LEU A 460 7.23 -13.21 -17.37
C LEU A 460 8.37 -13.32 -18.39
N ASP A 461 8.58 -14.50 -18.97
CA ASP A 461 9.58 -14.73 -20.01
C ASP A 461 9.28 -13.95 -21.30
N CYS A 462 8.03 -13.49 -21.50
CA CYS A 462 7.67 -12.60 -22.60
C CYS A 462 8.29 -11.18 -22.49
N GLY A 463 8.85 -10.81 -21.33
CA GLY A 463 9.60 -9.57 -21.12
C GLY A 463 8.75 -8.30 -20.93
N VAL A 464 9.43 -7.14 -20.94
CA VAL A 464 8.84 -5.79 -20.80
C VAL A 464 9.14 -4.92 -22.01
#